data_AF-A0A928BZN6-F1
#
_entry.id   AF-A0A928BZN6-F1
#
_cell.length_a   1.000
_cell.length_b   1.000
_cell.length_c   1.000
_cell.angle_alpha   90.00
_cell.angle_beta   90.00
_cell.angle_gamma   90.00
#
_symmetry.space_group_name_H-M   'P 1'
#
loop_
_entity.id
_entity.type
_entity.pdbx_description
1 polymer ?
#
loop_
_entity_poly.entity_id
_entity_poly.type
_entity_poly.pdbx_seq_one_letter_code
_entity_poly.pdbx_strand_id
1 'polypeptide(L)'
;MKLNFKKSLLSIFSSDQEPQTTTEKPAHKNIKEVTPNNDFDKAISEVDIPDAILEKITDIVNKPLPEVILKTIDREAEKLEIKESLRPTFCEYIKYLLLKAEKSDGTPLFIEGDDNVELVAELEEKLKLASQREEDYKNRYLSAERQKRALNDKVRDLEEKFAKLEKDFAKSENARIESNNNLRQLTKTKTQLEECIEQLKLEVEHYKQLEVNNNLMGQSEGFSESEFINSLKNKIIALETENGEMEQRLLSSDEHLKEVIESFETALHVKEELVLQAVEREKTLQARIEALQESLNSKEDIPEGGDEVLTQRLIEVTRKYQSLQSQLTQYKDKIYEESEGELHKKIEQLNADLALTKSKLEEAEKNNNMPSDSVIAQMRDLREKLEVADNKASELQIKLNEANHEIEELKKIPEGSNDKSEELIAEITELKIELQNKDNIIAEANEKIEKIQIKRERIAENKRAAKQIEELTEKLKEEEKKSEKAKKDAEIARLNVIALTNEVESLRNAIPKKDEGLFEFVEDDWMVVMEPETEEEIRERTKREREKEQKSEEDKSSIDIPFEDPAQMKLWD
;
A
#
# COMPACT_ATOMS: atom_id res chain seq x y z
N MET A 1 -20.56 17.36 -25.55
CA MET A 1 -19.76 17.11 -24.33
C MET A 1 -18.46 16.32 -24.53
N LYS A 2 -17.90 16.19 -25.75
CA LYS A 2 -16.60 15.51 -25.99
C LYS A 2 -15.46 16.44 -26.44
N LEU A 3 -15.67 17.77 -26.42
CA LEU A 3 -14.66 18.75 -26.84
C LEU A 3 -13.82 19.35 -25.69
N ASN A 4 -14.22 19.16 -24.42
CA ASN A 4 -13.54 19.78 -23.27
C ASN A 4 -12.44 18.91 -22.66
N PHE A 5 -12.38 17.62 -22.95
CA PHE A 5 -11.36 16.73 -22.38
C PHE A 5 -9.99 16.87 -23.10
N LYS A 6 -9.99 17.12 -24.41
CA LYS A 6 -8.76 17.35 -25.18
C LYS A 6 -8.09 18.70 -24.89
N LYS A 7 -8.84 19.72 -24.48
CA LYS A 7 -8.28 21.02 -24.05
C LYS A 7 -7.71 20.96 -22.62
N SER A 8 -8.26 20.10 -21.75
CA SER A 8 -7.74 19.92 -20.39
C SER A 8 -6.38 19.22 -20.36
N LEU A 9 -6.13 18.27 -21.27
CA LEU A 9 -4.85 17.56 -21.34
C LEU A 9 -3.72 18.39 -21.97
N LEU A 10 -4.04 19.38 -22.81
CA LEU A 10 -3.05 20.32 -23.35
C LEU A 10 -2.65 21.41 -22.35
N SER A 11 -3.44 21.62 -21.29
CA SER A 11 -3.18 22.62 -20.24
C SER A 11 -2.30 22.10 -19.10
N ILE A 12 -2.07 20.79 -19.02
CA ILE A 12 -1.28 20.16 -17.94
C ILE A 12 0.20 20.02 -18.32
N PHE A 13 0.56 20.19 -19.60
CA PHE A 13 1.94 20.22 -20.09
C PHE A 13 2.45 21.63 -20.41
N SER A 14 1.86 22.66 -19.82
CA SER A 14 2.34 24.03 -19.94
C SER A 14 2.48 24.64 -18.56
N SER A 15 3.63 24.39 -17.92
CA SER A 15 4.16 25.27 -16.90
C SER A 15 5.68 25.29 -17.03
N ASP A 16 6.17 26.48 -17.33
CA ASP A 16 7.36 27.09 -16.75
C ASP A 16 8.63 26.24 -16.71
N GLN A 17 9.38 26.32 -17.80
CA GLN A 17 10.80 26.69 -17.67
C GLN A 17 11.12 27.77 -18.70
N GLU A 18 11.44 28.97 -18.22
CA GLU A 18 12.25 29.93 -18.97
C GLU A 18 13.63 29.30 -19.24
N PRO A 19 14.08 29.18 -20.50
CA PRO A 19 15.51 28.99 -20.74
C PRO A 19 16.18 30.36 -20.75
N GLN A 20 16.99 30.62 -19.73
CA GLN A 20 18.00 31.66 -19.82
C GLN A 20 18.92 31.36 -21.00
N THR A 21 19.17 32.42 -21.75
CA THR A 21 20.02 32.50 -22.91
C THR A 21 21.49 32.37 -22.50
N THR A 22 22.16 31.32 -22.98
CA THR A 22 23.60 31.40 -23.27
C THR A 22 23.84 30.87 -24.67
N THR A 23 24.11 31.82 -25.55
CA THR A 23 24.57 31.68 -26.92
C THR A 23 25.90 30.94 -26.97
N GLU A 24 25.89 29.69 -27.42
CA GLU A 24 27.04 29.12 -28.14
C GLU A 24 26.59 28.52 -29.47
N LYS A 25 27.20 29.07 -30.50
CA LYS A 25 26.87 28.94 -31.92
C LYS A 25 27.75 27.83 -32.49
N PRO A 26 27.24 26.65 -32.90
CA PRO A 26 28.07 25.74 -33.66
C PRO A 26 28.14 26.26 -35.11
N ALA A 27 29.36 26.58 -35.52
CA ALA A 27 29.68 27.07 -36.85
C ALA A 27 29.19 26.10 -37.94
N HIS A 28 28.35 26.61 -38.84
CA HIS A 28 28.18 26.00 -40.16
C HIS A 28 29.53 25.98 -40.87
N LYS A 29 30.15 24.79 -40.95
CA LYS A 29 31.16 24.52 -41.97
C LYS A 29 30.43 24.44 -43.31
N ASN A 30 30.66 25.44 -44.15
CA ASN A 30 30.36 25.38 -45.57
C ASN A 30 31.01 24.14 -46.17
N ILE A 31 30.20 23.15 -46.54
CA ILE A 31 30.62 22.06 -47.42
C ILE A 31 30.73 22.67 -48.81
N LYS A 32 31.96 22.89 -49.27
CA LYS A 32 32.23 23.17 -50.69
C LYS A 32 31.99 21.86 -51.43
N GLU A 33 31.03 21.84 -52.34
CA GLU A 33 30.91 20.80 -53.35
C GLU A 33 32.21 20.77 -54.17
N VAL A 34 33.04 19.75 -53.94
CA VAL A 34 34.23 19.46 -54.75
C VAL A 34 33.76 18.67 -55.95
N THR A 35 33.81 19.28 -57.13
CA THR A 35 33.67 18.56 -58.39
C THR A 35 34.98 17.78 -58.64
N PRO A 36 34.95 16.44 -58.82
CA PRO A 36 36.14 15.59 -58.72
C PRO A 36 37.17 15.78 -59.85
N ASN A 37 36.88 16.56 -60.89
CA ASN A 37 37.77 16.62 -62.06
C ASN A 37 38.89 17.68 -61.97
N ASN A 38 38.75 18.76 -61.18
CA ASN A 38 39.73 19.85 -61.18
C ASN A 38 40.90 19.69 -60.20
N ASP A 39 40.71 18.90 -59.13
CA ASP A 39 41.76 18.70 -58.12
C ASP A 39 42.74 17.58 -58.50
N PHE A 40 42.30 16.60 -59.30
CA PHE A 40 43.16 15.52 -59.81
C PHE A 40 44.20 15.99 -60.83
N ASP A 41 43.81 16.85 -61.77
CA ASP A 41 44.76 17.41 -62.74
C ASP A 41 45.81 18.32 -62.08
N LYS A 42 45.44 18.99 -60.98
CA LYS A 42 46.39 19.73 -60.14
C LYS A 42 47.33 18.80 -59.38
N ALA A 43 46.81 17.75 -58.74
CA ALA A 43 47.63 16.78 -58.01
C ALA A 43 48.66 16.08 -58.91
N ILE A 44 48.29 15.71 -60.14
CA ILE A 44 49.23 15.08 -61.11
C ILE A 44 50.28 16.08 -61.60
N SER A 45 49.97 17.37 -61.68
CA SER A 45 50.93 18.43 -62.02
C SER A 45 51.95 18.72 -60.90
N GLU A 46 51.65 18.30 -59.66
CA GLU A 46 52.52 18.42 -58.48
C GLU A 46 53.40 17.18 -58.24
N VAL A 47 53.18 16.07 -58.95
CA VAL A 47 54.01 14.86 -58.85
C VAL A 47 55.36 15.09 -59.53
N ASP A 48 56.42 15.15 -58.71
CA ASP A 48 57.78 15.34 -59.20
C ASP A 48 58.50 14.01 -59.43
N ILE A 49 59.41 13.97 -60.43
CA ILE A 49 60.18 12.75 -60.73
C ILE A 49 61.13 12.48 -59.54
N PRO A 50 61.15 11.26 -58.96
CA PRO A 50 62.05 10.94 -57.86
C PRO A 50 63.52 11.13 -58.22
N ASP A 51 64.26 11.84 -57.37
CA ASP A 51 65.66 12.23 -57.62
C ASP A 51 66.60 11.02 -57.82
N ALA A 52 66.27 9.86 -57.25
CA ALA A 52 67.02 8.62 -57.43
C ALA A 52 67.00 8.09 -58.88
N ILE A 53 65.90 8.31 -59.61
CA ILE A 53 65.78 7.92 -61.02
C ILE A 53 66.56 8.92 -61.88
N LEU A 54 66.42 10.21 -61.60
CA LEU A 54 67.16 11.26 -62.29
C LEU A 54 68.68 11.06 -62.16
N GLU A 55 69.16 10.72 -60.96
CA GLU A 55 70.57 10.42 -60.72
C GLU A 55 71.08 9.24 -61.55
N LYS A 56 70.30 8.16 -61.67
CA LYS A 56 70.67 7.00 -62.50
C LYS A 56 70.67 7.33 -63.99
N ILE A 57 69.76 8.18 -64.46
CA ILE A 57 69.73 8.63 -65.85
C ILE A 57 70.95 9.50 -66.14
N THR A 58 71.25 10.45 -65.26
CA THR A 58 72.45 11.30 -65.35
C THR A 58 73.72 10.46 -65.34
N ASP A 59 73.81 9.42 -64.51
CA ASP A 59 74.95 8.49 -64.50
C ASP A 59 75.10 7.74 -65.83
N ILE A 60 74.00 7.29 -66.44
CA ILE A 60 74.00 6.57 -67.72
C ILE A 60 74.41 7.49 -68.87
N VAL A 61 73.88 8.72 -68.91
CA VAL A 61 74.20 9.74 -69.93
C VAL A 61 75.66 10.16 -69.86
N ASN A 62 76.21 10.25 -68.65
CA ASN A 62 77.59 10.69 -68.41
C ASN A 62 78.64 9.59 -68.51
N LYS A 63 78.27 8.31 -68.40
CA LYS A 63 79.17 7.15 -68.48
C LYS A 63 80.05 7.08 -69.75
N PRO A 64 79.59 7.45 -70.96
CA PRO A 64 80.42 7.43 -72.17
C PRO A 64 81.31 8.67 -72.36
N LEU A 65 81.23 9.69 -71.50
CA LEU A 65 81.99 10.94 -71.66
C LEU A 65 83.41 10.83 -71.03
N PRO A 66 84.45 11.39 -71.66
CA PRO A 66 85.80 11.45 -71.09
C PRO A 66 85.85 12.19 -69.75
N GLU A 67 86.66 11.71 -68.80
CA GLU A 67 86.76 12.25 -67.42
C GLU A 67 87.08 13.75 -67.32
N VAL A 68 87.74 14.30 -68.33
CA VAL A 68 88.07 15.74 -68.39
C VAL A 68 86.81 16.58 -68.55
N ILE A 69 85.84 16.11 -69.34
CA ILE A 69 84.57 16.79 -69.62
C ILE A 69 83.61 16.64 -68.44
N LEU A 70 83.60 15.48 -67.79
CA LEU A 70 82.80 15.21 -66.59
C LEU A 70 83.12 16.14 -65.42
N LYS A 71 84.36 16.60 -65.31
CA LYS A 71 84.78 17.56 -64.26
C LYS A 71 84.36 19.01 -64.55
N THR A 72 83.95 19.29 -65.78
CA THR A 72 83.54 20.63 -66.23
C THR A 72 82.02 20.79 -66.37
N ILE A 73 81.26 19.70 -66.29
CA ILE A 73 79.80 19.72 -66.37
C ILE A 73 79.20 19.93 -64.97
N ASP A 74 78.28 20.87 -64.86
CA ASP A 74 77.47 21.06 -63.67
C ASP A 74 76.36 20.00 -63.61
N ARG A 75 76.52 19.04 -62.70
CA ARG A 75 75.60 17.91 -62.54
C ARG A 75 74.23 18.34 -62.04
N GLU A 76 74.12 19.45 -61.33
CA GLU A 76 72.83 19.92 -60.81
C GLU A 76 72.01 20.59 -61.93
N ALA A 77 72.67 21.35 -62.80
CA ALA A 77 72.03 21.93 -63.99
C ALA A 77 71.56 20.85 -64.98
N GLU A 78 72.37 19.82 -65.21
CA GLU A 78 72.02 18.69 -66.08
C GLU A 78 70.84 17.88 -65.53
N LYS A 79 70.84 17.59 -64.22
CA LYS A 79 69.71 16.93 -63.54
C LYS A 79 68.41 17.73 -63.71
N LEU A 80 68.48 19.06 -63.65
CA LEU A 80 67.33 19.95 -63.79
C LEU A 80 66.80 19.97 -65.24
N GLU A 81 67.67 19.99 -66.24
CA GLU A 81 67.28 19.95 -67.66
C GLU A 81 66.71 18.57 -68.08
N ILE A 82 67.28 17.48 -67.56
CA ILE A 82 66.72 16.13 -67.72
C ILE A 82 65.34 16.03 -67.05
N LYS A 83 65.18 16.64 -65.87
CA LYS A 83 63.90 16.67 -65.16
C LYS A 83 62.84 17.46 -65.93
N GLU A 84 63.18 18.64 -66.46
CA GLU A 84 62.23 19.45 -67.25
C GLU A 84 61.82 18.78 -68.56
N SER A 85 62.75 18.12 -69.25
CA SER A 85 62.47 17.41 -70.51
C SER A 85 61.67 16.11 -70.32
N LEU A 86 61.88 15.41 -69.20
CA LEU A 86 61.20 14.14 -68.92
C LEU A 86 59.85 14.31 -68.19
N ARG A 87 59.63 15.44 -67.50
CA ARG A 87 58.41 15.69 -66.73
C ARG A 87 57.12 15.54 -67.55
N PRO A 88 56.98 16.10 -68.77
CA PRO A 88 55.74 15.99 -69.53
C PRO A 88 55.38 14.54 -69.88
N THR A 89 56.36 13.77 -70.36
CA THR A 89 56.15 12.37 -70.76
C THR A 89 55.94 11.46 -69.55
N PHE A 90 56.58 11.76 -68.41
CA PHE A 90 56.35 11.05 -67.17
C PHE A 90 54.95 11.29 -66.61
N CYS A 91 54.48 12.54 -66.60
CA CYS A 91 53.11 12.88 -66.20
C CYS A 91 52.07 12.22 -67.13
N GLU A 92 52.30 12.19 -68.45
CA GLU A 92 51.42 11.49 -69.40
C GLU A 92 51.38 9.98 -69.15
N TYR A 93 52.52 9.37 -68.82
CA TYR A 93 52.59 7.95 -68.50
C TYR A 93 51.88 7.62 -67.18
N ILE A 94 52.01 8.46 -66.16
CA ILE A 94 51.23 8.32 -64.91
C ILE A 94 49.73 8.45 -65.19
N LYS A 95 49.31 9.44 -65.99
CA LYS A 95 47.92 9.58 -66.42
C LYS A 95 47.43 8.33 -67.14
N TYR A 96 48.23 7.75 -68.02
CA TYR A 96 47.92 6.50 -68.71
C TYR A 96 47.79 5.31 -67.74
N LEU A 97 48.67 5.18 -66.75
CA LEU A 97 48.60 4.11 -65.75
C LEU A 97 47.35 4.25 -64.86
N LEU A 98 46.99 5.47 -64.47
CA LEU A 98 45.78 5.74 -63.71
C LEU A 98 44.52 5.43 -64.51
N LEU A 99 44.44 5.87 -65.77
CA LEU A 99 43.37 5.52 -66.71
C LEU A 99 43.27 4.02 -66.98
N LYS A 100 44.39 3.30 -66.89
CA LYS A 100 44.43 1.84 -67.04
C LYS A 100 43.97 1.15 -65.77
N ALA A 101 44.35 1.64 -64.59
CA ALA A 101 43.87 1.15 -63.30
C ALA A 101 42.36 1.35 -63.15
N GLU A 102 41.85 2.52 -63.54
CA GLU A 102 40.42 2.85 -63.55
C GLU A 102 39.60 1.97 -64.52
N LYS A 103 40.24 1.43 -65.57
CA LYS A 103 39.61 0.49 -66.51
C LYS A 103 39.78 -0.98 -66.14
N SER A 104 40.82 -1.34 -65.37
CA SER A 104 41.05 -2.73 -64.96
C SER A 104 40.29 -3.10 -63.68
N ASP A 105 40.11 -2.13 -62.79
CA ASP A 105 39.38 -2.32 -61.53
C ASP A 105 38.02 -1.65 -61.65
N GLY A 106 37.04 -2.38 -62.20
CA GLY A 106 35.62 -1.98 -62.23
C GLY A 106 34.95 -1.99 -60.85
N THR A 107 35.64 -1.50 -59.81
CA THR A 107 35.11 -1.40 -58.46
C THR A 107 35.57 -0.06 -57.86
N PRO A 108 34.64 0.86 -57.56
CA PRO A 108 35.00 2.21 -57.15
C PRO A 108 35.44 2.20 -55.68
N LEU A 109 36.75 2.29 -55.44
CA LEU A 109 37.34 2.50 -54.10
C LEU A 109 36.77 3.73 -53.36
N PHE A 110 36.09 4.63 -54.07
CA PHE A 110 35.52 5.86 -53.52
C PHE A 110 34.16 5.63 -52.83
N ILE A 111 33.41 4.58 -53.18
CA ILE A 111 32.10 4.29 -52.55
C ILE A 111 32.29 3.72 -51.14
N GLU A 112 33.35 2.94 -50.92
CA GLU A 112 33.68 2.44 -49.56
C GLU A 112 34.06 3.58 -48.59
N GLY A 113 34.52 4.73 -49.09
CA GLY A 113 34.84 5.89 -48.24
C GLY A 113 33.59 6.55 -47.64
N ASP A 114 32.54 6.74 -48.43
CA ASP A 114 31.29 7.38 -48.00
C ASP A 114 30.45 6.46 -47.11
N ASP A 115 30.37 5.16 -47.45
CA ASP A 115 29.66 4.16 -46.63
C ASP A 115 30.30 4.01 -45.23
N ASN A 116 31.64 4.11 -45.15
CA ASN A 116 32.35 4.07 -43.87
C ASN A 116 32.16 5.35 -43.04
N VAL A 117 32.00 6.52 -43.67
CA VAL A 117 31.72 7.77 -42.96
C VAL A 117 30.30 7.78 -42.40
N GLU A 118 29.33 7.28 -43.15
CA GLU A 118 27.94 7.12 -42.68
C GLU A 118 27.86 6.11 -41.53
N LEU A 119 28.59 5.00 -41.61
CA LEU A 119 28.67 4.00 -40.53
C LEU A 119 29.28 4.60 -39.25
N VAL A 120 30.33 5.43 -39.37
CA VAL A 120 30.93 6.11 -38.20
C VAL A 120 29.96 7.11 -37.59
N ALA A 121 29.23 7.88 -38.40
CA ALA A 121 28.22 8.81 -37.91
C ALA A 121 27.07 8.09 -37.19
N GLU A 122 26.61 6.96 -37.73
CA GLU A 122 25.62 6.11 -37.06
C GLU A 122 26.13 5.52 -35.74
N LEU A 123 27.40 5.10 -35.69
CA LEU A 123 28.01 4.56 -34.48
C LEU A 123 28.16 5.65 -33.40
N GLU A 124 28.51 6.88 -33.78
CA GLU A 124 28.56 8.02 -32.87
C GLU A 124 27.17 8.38 -32.33
N GLU A 125 26.12 8.31 -33.16
CA GLU A 125 24.74 8.52 -32.73
C GLU A 125 24.28 7.41 -31.76
N LYS A 126 24.57 6.14 -32.09
CA LYS A 126 24.29 4.98 -31.22
C LYS A 126 25.03 5.12 -29.88
N LEU A 127 26.27 5.61 -29.87
CA LEU A 127 27.04 5.86 -28.65
C LEU A 127 26.43 6.98 -27.80
N LYS A 128 25.99 8.08 -28.42
CA LYS A 128 25.29 9.17 -27.71
C LYS A 128 23.98 8.71 -27.10
N LEU A 129 23.18 7.95 -27.85
CA LEU A 129 21.93 7.37 -27.36
C LEU A 129 22.17 6.37 -26.23
N ALA A 130 23.23 5.56 -26.31
CA ALA A 130 23.62 4.65 -25.24
C ALA A 130 24.02 5.41 -23.96
N SER A 131 24.80 6.49 -24.10
CA SER A 131 25.22 7.33 -22.98
C SER A 131 24.04 8.05 -22.31
N GLN A 132 23.09 8.56 -23.10
CA GLN A 132 21.86 9.16 -22.58
C GLN A 132 21.00 8.13 -21.83
N ARG A 133 20.87 6.91 -22.36
CA ARG A 133 20.17 5.83 -21.65
C ARG A 133 20.85 5.49 -20.33
N GLU A 134 22.17 5.41 -20.29
CA GLU A 134 22.93 5.16 -19.06
C GLU A 134 22.66 6.25 -18.00
N GLU A 135 22.66 7.52 -18.41
CA GLU A 135 22.33 8.64 -17.53
C GLU A 135 20.88 8.58 -17.01
N ASP A 136 19.93 8.23 -17.88
CA ASP A 136 18.53 8.01 -17.50
C ASP A 136 18.37 6.86 -16.50
N TYR A 137 19.07 5.74 -16.71
CA TYR A 137 19.05 4.62 -15.76
C TYR A 137 19.63 5.02 -14.41
N LYS A 138 20.74 5.76 -14.41
CA LYS A 138 21.35 6.27 -13.17
C LYS A 138 20.42 7.22 -12.43
N ASN A 139 19.75 8.12 -13.15
CA ASN A 139 18.78 9.05 -12.55
C ASN A 139 17.55 8.32 -11.99
N ARG A 140 17.01 7.33 -12.71
CA ARG A 140 15.91 6.48 -12.23
C ARG A 140 16.32 5.69 -10.99
N TYR A 141 17.53 5.11 -10.99
CA TYR A 141 18.08 4.39 -9.84
C TYR A 141 18.22 5.29 -8.62
N LEU A 142 18.79 6.49 -8.77
CA LEU A 142 18.92 7.45 -7.67
C LEU A 142 17.56 7.93 -7.14
N SER A 143 16.56 8.08 -8.01
CA SER A 143 15.20 8.42 -7.61
C SER A 143 14.55 7.28 -6.82
N ALA A 144 14.68 6.03 -7.29
CA ALA A 144 14.20 4.84 -6.58
C ALA A 144 14.88 4.69 -5.21
N GLU A 145 16.19 4.93 -5.12
CA GLU A 145 16.94 4.88 -3.87
C GLU A 145 16.50 5.98 -2.89
N ARG A 146 16.19 7.18 -3.37
CA ARG A 146 15.60 8.26 -2.56
C ARG A 146 14.21 7.88 -2.05
N GLN A 147 13.38 7.28 -2.89
CA GLN A 147 12.05 6.79 -2.50
C GLN A 147 12.16 5.66 -1.46
N LYS A 148 13.09 4.71 -1.65
CA LYS A 148 13.37 3.65 -0.68
C LYS A 148 13.78 4.22 0.68
N ARG A 149 14.65 5.23 0.72
CA ARG A 149 15.04 5.91 1.96
C ARG A 149 13.85 6.62 2.62
N ALA A 150 13.06 7.37 1.86
CA ALA A 150 11.88 8.04 2.38
C ALA A 150 10.82 7.06 2.93
N LEU A 151 10.65 5.90 2.30
CA LEU A 151 9.79 4.84 2.81
C LEU A 151 10.35 4.21 4.08
N ASN A 152 11.66 3.96 4.13
CA ASN A 152 12.31 3.41 5.31
C ASN A 152 12.23 4.36 6.52
N ASP A 153 12.39 5.67 6.31
CA ASP A 153 12.18 6.67 7.35
C ASP A 153 10.71 6.67 7.84
N LYS A 154 9.73 6.55 6.93
CA LYS A 154 8.31 6.40 7.32
C LYS A 154 8.04 5.11 8.10
N VAL A 155 8.68 4.00 7.73
CA VAL A 155 8.57 2.73 8.46
C VAL A 155 9.14 2.91 9.86
N ARG A 156 10.34 3.49 10.01
CA ARG A 156 10.92 3.79 11.32
C ARG A 156 10.00 4.68 12.17
N ASP A 157 9.43 5.74 11.58
CA ASP A 157 8.48 6.61 12.29
C ASP A 157 7.22 5.86 12.75
N LEU A 158 6.73 4.91 11.94
CA LEU A 158 5.60 4.06 12.30
C LEU A 158 5.97 3.05 13.39
N GLU A 159 7.16 2.45 13.33
CA GLU A 159 7.69 1.56 14.36
C GLU A 159 7.83 2.30 15.70
N GLU A 160 8.33 3.53 15.69
CA GLU A 160 8.42 4.37 16.90
C GLU A 160 7.03 4.70 17.46
N LYS A 161 6.07 5.04 16.60
CA LYS A 161 4.67 5.27 17.02
C LYS A 161 4.03 4.00 17.57
N PHE A 162 4.29 2.85 16.95
CA PHE A 162 3.77 1.57 17.40
C PHE A 162 4.37 1.19 18.76
N ALA A 163 5.68 1.30 18.92
CA ALA A 163 6.35 1.08 20.20
C ALA A 163 5.84 2.02 21.30
N LYS A 164 5.47 3.26 20.96
CA LYS A 164 4.83 4.20 21.90
C LYS A 164 3.40 3.74 22.27
N LEU A 165 2.60 3.34 21.28
CA LEU A 165 1.25 2.81 21.51
C LEU A 165 1.27 1.53 22.34
N GLU A 166 2.21 0.62 22.10
CA GLU A 166 2.39 -0.59 22.92
C GLU A 166 2.73 -0.24 24.36
N LYS A 167 3.63 0.73 24.59
CA LYS A 167 3.93 1.22 25.95
C LYS A 167 2.71 1.83 26.62
N ASP A 168 1.91 2.61 25.89
CA ASP A 168 0.69 3.23 26.43
C ASP A 168 -0.41 2.18 26.70
N PHE A 169 -0.53 1.16 25.85
CA PHE A 169 -1.41 0.02 26.07
C PHE A 169 -1.00 -0.81 27.28
N ALA A 170 0.29 -1.12 27.42
CA ALA A 170 0.80 -1.83 28.60
C ALA A 170 0.55 -1.06 29.90
N LYS A 171 0.69 0.27 29.88
CA LYS A 171 0.37 1.12 31.03
C LYS A 171 -1.13 1.10 31.36
N SER A 172 -2.01 1.20 30.36
CA SER A 172 -3.45 1.19 30.59
C SER A 172 -3.94 -0.16 31.10
N GLU A 173 -3.37 -1.26 30.59
CA GLU A 173 -3.67 -2.60 31.08
C GLU A 173 -3.18 -2.82 32.51
N ASN A 174 -1.97 -2.35 32.85
CA ASN A 174 -1.48 -2.38 34.23
C ASN A 174 -2.39 -1.58 35.18
N ALA A 175 -2.83 -0.38 34.78
CA ALA A 175 -3.77 0.41 35.56
C ALA A 175 -5.13 -0.29 35.73
N ARG A 176 -5.61 -0.99 34.70
CA ARG A 176 -6.83 -1.80 34.75
C ARG A 176 -6.69 -2.99 35.72
N ILE A 177 -5.55 -3.68 35.69
CA ILE A 177 -5.23 -4.78 36.60
C ILE A 177 -5.17 -4.27 38.04
N GLU A 178 -4.53 -3.13 38.28
CA GLU A 178 -4.45 -2.50 39.60
C GLU A 178 -5.83 -2.10 40.12
N SER A 179 -6.66 -1.46 39.29
CA SER A 179 -8.05 -1.13 39.63
C SER A 179 -8.89 -2.38 39.96
N ASN A 180 -8.76 -3.45 39.17
CA ASN A 180 -9.43 -4.72 39.45
C ASN A 180 -8.94 -5.39 40.74
N ASN A 181 -7.64 -5.29 41.06
CA ASN A 181 -7.10 -5.79 42.32
C ASN A 181 -7.63 -5.00 43.51
N ASN A 182 -7.70 -3.67 43.40
CA ASN A 182 -8.30 -2.80 44.41
C ASN A 182 -9.79 -3.11 44.59
N LEU A 183 -10.54 -3.30 43.50
CA LEU A 183 -11.94 -3.74 43.55
C LEU A 183 -12.08 -5.09 44.24
N ARG A 184 -11.22 -6.08 43.94
CA ARG A 184 -11.22 -7.39 44.62
C ARG A 184 -10.93 -7.26 46.11
N GLN A 185 -10.00 -6.39 46.50
CA GLN A 185 -9.73 -6.11 47.91
C GLN A 185 -10.94 -5.47 48.59
N LEU A 186 -11.56 -4.46 47.96
CA LEU A 186 -12.77 -3.81 48.46
C LEU A 186 -13.94 -4.79 48.58
N THR A 187 -14.11 -5.71 47.62
CA THR A 187 -15.14 -6.75 47.72
C THR A 187 -14.87 -7.69 48.89
N LYS A 188 -13.60 -8.09 49.12
CA LYS A 188 -13.24 -8.90 50.30
C LYS A 188 -13.50 -8.17 51.62
N THR A 189 -13.14 -6.89 51.72
CA THR A 189 -13.41 -6.12 52.94
C THR A 189 -14.91 -5.90 53.13
N LYS A 190 -15.65 -5.72 52.03
CA LYS A 190 -17.12 -5.61 52.05
C LYS A 190 -17.75 -6.91 52.54
N THR A 191 -17.36 -8.07 52.02
CA THR A 191 -17.90 -9.37 52.47
C THR A 191 -17.55 -9.61 53.93
N GLN A 192 -16.34 -9.28 54.37
CA GLN A 192 -15.96 -9.37 55.79
C GLN A 192 -16.80 -8.46 56.68
N LEU A 193 -17.07 -7.22 56.25
CA LEU A 193 -17.95 -6.31 56.97
C LEU A 193 -19.40 -6.81 56.98
N GLU A 194 -19.89 -7.36 55.88
CA GLU A 194 -21.22 -7.99 55.80
C GLU A 194 -21.32 -9.20 56.72
N GLU A 195 -20.30 -10.05 56.78
CA GLU A 195 -20.19 -11.17 57.73
C GLU A 195 -20.18 -10.67 59.18
N CYS A 196 -19.41 -9.63 59.51
CA CYS A 196 -19.44 -9.01 60.85
C CYS A 196 -20.81 -8.42 61.17
N ILE A 197 -21.47 -7.77 60.22
CA ILE A 197 -22.83 -7.25 60.39
C ILE A 197 -23.82 -8.40 60.60
N GLU A 198 -23.71 -9.51 59.86
CA GLU A 198 -24.54 -10.70 60.08
C GLU A 198 -24.26 -11.34 61.43
N GLN A 199 -23.01 -11.46 61.87
CA GLN A 199 -22.67 -11.94 63.20
C GLN A 199 -23.27 -11.05 64.29
N LEU A 200 -23.14 -9.72 64.16
CA LEU A 200 -23.76 -8.77 65.08
C LEU A 200 -25.29 -8.85 65.04
N LYS A 201 -25.90 -9.04 63.86
CA LYS A 201 -27.34 -9.26 63.73
C LYS A 201 -27.76 -10.56 64.41
N LEU A 202 -27.01 -11.65 64.23
CA LEU A 202 -27.26 -12.94 64.88
C LEU A 202 -27.08 -12.85 66.39
N GLU A 203 -26.09 -12.10 66.89
CA GLU A 203 -25.93 -11.83 68.32
C GLU A 203 -27.08 -10.99 68.86
N VAL A 204 -27.49 -9.92 68.16
CA VAL A 204 -28.67 -9.13 68.52
C VAL A 204 -29.92 -10.00 68.50
N GLU A 205 -30.08 -10.88 67.52
CA GLU A 205 -31.21 -11.80 67.43
C GLU A 205 -31.11 -12.87 68.51
N HIS A 206 -29.92 -13.31 68.91
CA HIS A 206 -29.69 -14.21 70.05
C HIS A 206 -30.02 -13.52 71.38
N TYR A 207 -29.67 -12.25 71.57
CA TYR A 207 -30.07 -11.45 72.73
C TYR A 207 -31.57 -11.20 72.75
N LYS A 208 -32.18 -10.87 71.59
CA LYS A 208 -33.63 -10.82 71.44
C LYS A 208 -34.26 -12.18 71.67
N GLN A 209 -33.66 -13.30 71.25
CA GLN A 209 -34.12 -14.66 71.50
C GLN A 209 -33.90 -15.10 72.94
N LEU A 210 -32.98 -14.50 73.70
CA LEU A 210 -32.87 -14.67 75.15
C LEU A 210 -33.95 -13.84 75.86
N GLU A 211 -34.22 -12.62 75.38
CA GLU A 211 -35.33 -11.78 75.83
C GLU A 211 -36.69 -12.39 75.47
N VAL A 212 -36.76 -13.05 74.32
CA VAL A 212 -37.89 -13.80 73.79
C VAL A 212 -37.92 -15.22 74.36
N ASN A 213 -36.85 -15.91 74.73
CA ASN A 213 -36.96 -17.17 75.50
C ASN A 213 -37.39 -16.88 76.94
N ASN A 214 -37.05 -15.70 77.47
CA ASN A 214 -37.67 -15.17 78.68
C ASN A 214 -39.15 -14.77 78.49
N ASN A 215 -39.59 -14.40 77.28
CA ASN A 215 -40.95 -13.93 77.00
C ASN A 215 -41.87 -14.89 76.17
N LEU A 216 -41.30 -15.95 75.59
CA LEU A 216 -41.87 -16.93 74.64
C LEU A 216 -41.21 -18.30 74.92
N MET A 217 -41.28 -18.71 76.19
CA MET A 217 -41.86 -20.01 76.54
C MET A 217 -43.33 -20.03 76.06
N GLY A 218 -43.54 -19.79 74.76
CA GLY A 218 -44.74 -19.16 74.23
C GLY A 218 -44.68 -19.02 72.72
N GLN A 219 -44.81 -20.16 72.04
CA GLN A 219 -45.38 -20.28 70.69
C GLN A 219 -44.42 -20.13 69.49
N SER A 220 -44.40 -21.23 68.75
CA SER A 220 -43.75 -21.52 67.48
C SER A 220 -44.68 -21.30 66.27
N GLU A 221 -44.14 -21.58 65.07
CA GLU A 221 -44.77 -21.90 63.75
C GLU A 221 -44.59 -20.78 62.68
N GLY A 222 -44.32 -21.03 61.40
CA GLY A 222 -44.14 -22.26 60.60
C GLY A 222 -44.18 -21.92 59.10
N PHE A 223 -43.40 -22.60 58.25
CA PHE A 223 -43.58 -22.66 56.77
C PHE A 223 -43.07 -24.02 56.26
N SER A 224 -43.79 -24.67 55.36
CA SER A 224 -43.59 -26.09 54.99
C SER A 224 -42.54 -26.29 53.87
N GLU A 225 -41.38 -26.84 54.21
CA GLU A 225 -40.21 -27.16 53.35
C GLU A 225 -40.49 -28.11 52.17
N SER A 226 -41.63 -28.81 52.17
CA SER A 226 -41.96 -29.90 51.24
C SER A 226 -42.09 -29.45 49.77
N GLU A 227 -42.66 -28.27 49.52
CA GLU A 227 -42.94 -27.80 48.15
C GLU A 227 -41.68 -27.34 47.41
N PHE A 228 -40.75 -26.72 48.14
CA PHE A 228 -39.46 -26.26 47.60
C PHE A 228 -38.59 -27.45 47.15
N ILE A 229 -38.56 -28.51 47.95
CA ILE A 229 -37.82 -29.74 47.65
C ILE A 229 -38.30 -30.40 46.35
N ASN A 230 -39.61 -30.37 46.09
CA ASN A 230 -40.18 -30.98 44.88
C ASN A 230 -39.87 -30.18 43.60
N SER A 231 -39.83 -28.84 43.69
CA SER A 231 -39.41 -27.99 42.56
C SER A 231 -37.95 -28.22 42.16
N LEU A 232 -37.06 -28.33 43.15
CA LEU A 232 -35.64 -28.60 42.90
C LEU A 232 -35.42 -29.99 42.27
N LYS A 233 -36.15 -31.01 42.72
CA LYS A 233 -36.06 -32.36 42.13
C LYS A 233 -36.43 -32.37 40.65
N ASN A 234 -37.51 -31.68 40.27
CA ASN A 234 -37.91 -31.61 38.85
C ASN A 234 -36.88 -30.86 38.00
N LYS A 235 -36.22 -29.84 38.55
CA LYS A 235 -35.17 -29.10 37.86
C LYS A 235 -33.90 -29.92 37.68
N ILE A 236 -33.54 -30.75 38.66
CA ILE A 236 -32.42 -31.70 38.55
C ILE A 236 -32.70 -32.71 37.44
N ILE A 237 -33.89 -33.30 37.40
CA ILE A 237 -34.28 -34.26 36.35
C ILE A 237 -34.21 -33.63 34.96
N ALA A 238 -34.69 -32.39 34.79
CA ALA A 238 -34.62 -31.69 33.50
C ALA A 238 -33.18 -31.43 33.04
N LEU A 239 -32.29 -31.03 33.97
CA LEU A 239 -30.88 -30.84 33.67
C LEU A 239 -30.16 -32.16 33.35
N GLU A 240 -30.49 -33.24 34.03
CA GLU A 240 -29.95 -34.58 33.74
C GLU A 240 -30.37 -35.06 32.34
N THR A 241 -31.62 -34.82 31.94
CA THR A 241 -32.08 -35.15 30.59
C THR A 241 -31.39 -34.34 29.50
N GLU A 242 -31.24 -33.02 29.71
CA GLU A 242 -30.54 -32.14 28.75
C GLU A 242 -29.06 -32.53 28.62
N ASN A 243 -28.40 -32.86 29.73
CA ASN A 243 -27.01 -33.29 29.70
C ASN A 243 -26.83 -34.61 28.94
N GLY A 244 -27.77 -35.56 29.08
CA GLY A 244 -27.77 -36.81 28.31
C GLY A 244 -27.99 -36.59 26.80
N GLU A 245 -28.85 -35.64 26.41
CA GLU A 245 -29.03 -35.27 25.00
C GLU A 245 -27.77 -34.63 24.41
N MET A 246 -27.08 -33.79 25.19
CA MET A 246 -25.83 -33.15 24.77
C MET A 246 -24.71 -34.18 24.60
N GLU A 247 -24.60 -35.16 25.52
CA GLU A 247 -23.65 -36.28 25.38
C GLU A 247 -23.89 -37.11 24.11
N GLN A 248 -25.15 -37.38 23.76
CA GLN A 248 -25.47 -38.07 22.50
C GLN A 248 -25.09 -37.27 21.27
N ARG A 249 -25.32 -35.94 21.26
CA ARG A 249 -24.88 -35.08 20.16
C ARG A 249 -23.38 -35.08 20.00
N LEU A 250 -22.64 -35.04 21.12
CA LEU A 250 -21.18 -35.08 21.14
C LEU A 250 -20.66 -36.40 20.54
N LEU A 251 -21.24 -37.54 20.95
CA LEU A 251 -20.92 -38.86 20.38
C LEU A 251 -21.19 -38.93 18.87
N SER A 252 -22.34 -38.41 18.40
CA SER A 252 -22.66 -38.40 16.97
C SER A 252 -21.71 -37.52 16.16
N SER A 253 -21.27 -36.40 16.73
CA SER A 253 -20.29 -35.51 16.11
C SER A 253 -18.90 -36.16 16.02
N ASP A 254 -18.47 -36.86 17.06
CA ASP A 254 -17.21 -37.61 17.08
C ASP A 254 -17.19 -38.74 16.04
N GLU A 255 -18.33 -39.41 15.83
CA GLU A 255 -18.48 -40.45 14.82
C GLU A 255 -18.36 -39.88 13.40
N HIS A 256 -19.02 -38.76 13.12
CA HIS A 256 -18.86 -38.05 11.84
C HIS A 256 -17.43 -37.54 11.62
N LEU A 257 -16.74 -37.05 12.66
CA LEU A 257 -15.35 -36.64 12.54
C LEU A 257 -14.43 -37.81 12.18
N LYS A 258 -14.67 -39.00 12.75
CA LYS A 258 -13.94 -40.22 12.37
C LYS A 258 -14.16 -40.60 10.91
N GLU A 259 -15.41 -40.60 10.44
CA GLU A 259 -15.73 -40.88 9.03
C GLU A 259 -15.03 -39.90 8.08
N VAL A 260 -15.00 -38.62 8.43
CA VAL A 260 -14.32 -37.58 7.65
C VAL A 260 -12.80 -37.82 7.62
N ILE A 261 -12.20 -38.16 8.76
CA ILE A 261 -10.76 -38.49 8.83
C ILE A 261 -10.43 -39.69 7.96
N GLU A 262 -11.20 -40.78 8.05
CA GLU A 262 -11.01 -41.97 7.20
C GLU A 262 -11.16 -41.64 5.70
N SER A 263 -12.09 -40.76 5.33
CA SER A 263 -12.24 -40.29 3.95
C SER A 263 -11.03 -39.48 3.46
N PHE A 264 -10.40 -38.70 4.34
CA PHE A 264 -9.19 -37.95 3.99
C PHE A 264 -7.96 -38.85 3.89
N GLU A 265 -7.83 -39.85 4.77
CA GLU A 265 -6.73 -40.82 4.72
C GLU A 265 -6.79 -41.66 3.43
N THR A 266 -7.98 -42.11 3.04
CA THR A 266 -8.17 -42.84 1.78
C THR A 266 -7.84 -41.97 0.55
N ALA A 267 -8.28 -40.71 0.54
CA ALA A 267 -7.93 -39.77 -0.54
C ALA A 267 -6.43 -39.46 -0.60
N LEU A 268 -5.77 -39.39 0.56
CA LEU A 268 -4.33 -39.16 0.65
C LEU A 268 -3.55 -40.37 0.10
N HIS A 269 -3.95 -41.59 0.44
CA HIS A 269 -3.34 -42.81 -0.11
C HIS A 269 -3.50 -42.91 -1.64
N VAL A 270 -4.67 -42.56 -2.19
CA VAL A 270 -4.87 -42.52 -3.66
C VAL A 270 -3.93 -41.49 -4.31
N LYS A 271 -3.76 -40.32 -3.68
CA LYS A 271 -2.85 -39.29 -4.18
C LYS A 271 -1.39 -39.75 -4.16
N GLU A 272 -0.95 -40.40 -3.08
CA GLU A 272 0.41 -40.94 -2.98
C GLU A 272 0.69 -42.00 -4.05
N GLU A 273 -0.28 -42.87 -4.34
CA GLU A 273 -0.17 -43.88 -5.39
C GLU A 273 -0.06 -43.25 -6.80
N LEU A 274 -0.84 -42.21 -7.09
CA LEU A 274 -0.73 -41.47 -8.35
C LEU A 274 0.63 -40.76 -8.51
N VAL A 275 1.18 -40.22 -7.43
CA VAL A 275 2.50 -39.61 -7.43
C VAL A 275 3.59 -40.66 -7.70
N LEU A 276 3.51 -41.83 -7.08
CA LEU A 276 4.42 -42.95 -7.36
C LEU A 276 4.39 -43.36 -8.84
N GLN A 277 3.19 -43.51 -9.42
CA GLN A 277 3.04 -43.82 -10.85
C GLN A 277 3.64 -42.76 -11.77
N ALA A 278 3.50 -41.47 -11.42
CA ALA A 278 4.09 -40.38 -12.18
C ALA A 278 5.62 -40.41 -12.15
N VAL A 279 6.21 -40.65 -10.97
CA VAL A 279 7.67 -40.76 -10.78
C VAL A 279 8.25 -41.95 -11.52
N GLU A 280 7.57 -43.11 -11.50
CA GLU A 280 8.00 -44.27 -12.28
C GLU A 280 8.00 -43.99 -13.78
N ARG A 281 6.95 -43.31 -14.28
CA ARG A 281 6.85 -42.93 -15.69
C ARG A 281 7.95 -41.96 -16.10
N GLU A 282 8.25 -40.97 -15.26
CA GLU A 282 9.35 -40.04 -15.47
C GLU A 282 10.71 -40.76 -15.58
N LYS A 283 11.01 -41.68 -14.65
CA LYS A 283 12.22 -42.51 -14.71
C LYS A 283 12.32 -43.31 -16.01
N THR A 284 11.23 -43.91 -16.48
CA THR A 284 11.24 -44.67 -17.75
C THR A 284 11.49 -43.78 -18.96
N LEU A 285 10.99 -42.54 -18.95
CA LEU A 285 11.24 -41.58 -20.02
C LEU A 285 12.68 -41.09 -19.99
N GLN A 286 13.22 -40.82 -18.80
CA GLN A 286 14.60 -40.39 -18.63
C GLN A 286 15.60 -41.44 -19.10
N ALA A 287 15.41 -42.71 -18.72
CA ALA A 287 16.21 -43.82 -19.22
C ALA A 287 16.13 -43.96 -20.76
N ARG A 288 14.98 -43.62 -21.35
CA ARG A 288 14.81 -43.65 -22.82
C ARG A 288 15.51 -42.48 -23.52
N ILE A 289 15.55 -41.31 -22.89
CA ILE A 289 16.33 -40.16 -23.37
C ILE A 289 17.82 -40.50 -23.33
N GLU A 290 18.31 -41.05 -22.23
CA GLU A 290 19.70 -41.48 -22.07
C GLU A 290 20.10 -42.52 -23.14
N ALA A 291 19.26 -43.54 -23.36
CA ALA A 291 19.51 -44.54 -24.41
C ALA A 291 19.52 -43.95 -25.84
N LEU A 292 18.71 -42.92 -26.10
CA LEU A 292 18.69 -42.20 -27.38
C LEU A 292 19.93 -41.30 -27.55
N GLN A 293 20.39 -40.67 -26.48
CA GLN A 293 21.63 -39.88 -26.47
C GLN A 293 22.85 -40.77 -26.69
N GLU A 294 22.89 -41.94 -26.06
CA GLU A 294 23.97 -42.92 -26.23
C GLU A 294 24.00 -43.48 -27.67
N SER A 295 22.82 -43.75 -28.25
CA SER A 295 22.69 -44.18 -29.65
C SER A 295 23.04 -43.09 -30.68
N LEU A 296 22.90 -41.81 -30.30
CA LEU A 296 23.29 -40.66 -31.13
C LEU A 296 24.82 -40.50 -31.10
N ASN A 297 25.41 -40.57 -29.92
CA ASN A 297 26.86 -40.47 -29.73
C ASN A 297 27.61 -41.66 -30.32
N SER A 298 26.99 -42.85 -30.44
CA SER A 298 27.62 -44.03 -31.04
C SER A 298 27.62 -44.05 -32.58
N LYS A 299 27.14 -42.99 -33.26
CA LYS A 299 27.06 -42.89 -34.74
C LYS A 299 28.06 -41.91 -35.36
N GLU A 300 29.04 -41.45 -34.60
CA GLU A 300 30.05 -40.49 -35.08
C GLU A 300 31.15 -41.09 -35.98
N ASP A 301 31.16 -42.41 -36.21
CA ASP A 301 32.14 -43.05 -37.10
C ASP A 301 31.50 -43.59 -38.39
N ILE A 302 32.00 -43.09 -39.55
CA ILE A 302 31.97 -43.61 -40.95
C ILE A 302 30.89 -43.02 -41.90
N PRO A 303 31.14 -42.77 -43.22
CA PRO A 303 32.21 -42.04 -43.94
C PRO A 303 31.65 -40.92 -44.88
N GLU A 304 32.55 -40.12 -45.46
CA GLU A 304 32.33 -38.92 -46.32
C GLU A 304 31.60 -39.11 -47.68
N GLY A 305 30.51 -39.88 -47.74
CA GLY A 305 29.72 -40.07 -48.98
C GLY A 305 28.20 -40.05 -48.81
N GLY A 306 27.70 -39.75 -47.61
CA GLY A 306 26.29 -39.89 -47.24
C GLY A 306 25.55 -38.57 -46.94
N ASP A 307 26.13 -37.41 -47.27
CA ASP A 307 25.66 -36.09 -46.81
C ASP A 307 24.20 -35.80 -47.15
N GLU A 308 23.69 -36.27 -48.28
CA GLU A 308 22.31 -35.99 -48.72
C GLU A 308 21.27 -36.84 -47.97
N VAL A 309 21.62 -38.08 -47.63
CA VAL A 309 20.76 -38.98 -46.83
C VAL A 309 20.84 -38.59 -45.35
N LEU A 310 22.01 -38.17 -44.86
CA LEU A 310 22.21 -37.68 -43.51
C LEU A 310 21.52 -36.32 -43.29
N THR A 311 21.60 -35.39 -44.25
CA THR A 311 20.84 -34.13 -44.18
C THR A 311 19.34 -34.37 -44.24
N GLN A 312 18.84 -35.27 -45.09
CA GLN A 312 17.41 -35.65 -45.08
C GLN A 312 16.99 -36.28 -43.74
N ARG A 313 17.82 -37.16 -43.18
CA ARG A 313 17.56 -37.75 -41.86
C ARG A 313 17.60 -36.72 -40.74
N LEU A 314 18.51 -35.75 -40.82
CA LEU A 314 18.64 -34.65 -39.87
C LEU A 314 17.41 -33.73 -39.94
N ILE A 315 16.91 -33.43 -41.14
CA ILE A 315 15.68 -32.66 -41.35
C ILE A 315 14.47 -33.41 -40.79
N GLU A 316 14.38 -34.73 -41.00
CA GLU A 316 13.30 -35.55 -40.41
C GLU A 316 13.36 -35.60 -38.89
N VAL A 317 14.55 -35.76 -38.31
CA VAL A 317 14.76 -35.76 -36.86
C VAL A 317 14.43 -34.39 -36.27
N THR A 318 14.83 -33.32 -36.94
CA THR A 318 14.53 -31.94 -36.53
C THR A 318 13.02 -31.66 -36.57
N ARG A 319 12.32 -32.10 -37.62
CA ARG A 319 10.84 -31.99 -37.68
C ARG A 319 10.15 -32.80 -36.59
N LYS A 320 10.62 -34.01 -36.31
CA LYS A 320 10.06 -34.83 -35.22
C LYS A 320 10.31 -34.21 -33.86
N TYR A 321 11.49 -33.65 -33.64
CA TYR A 321 11.83 -32.93 -32.41
C TYR A 321 10.96 -31.67 -32.24
N GLN A 322 10.80 -30.86 -33.28
CA GLN A 322 9.91 -29.69 -33.28
C GLN A 322 8.44 -30.07 -33.03
N SER A 323 7.95 -31.14 -33.66
CA SER A 323 6.60 -31.67 -33.44
C SER A 323 6.39 -32.14 -31.99
N LEU A 324 7.36 -32.86 -31.43
CA LEU A 324 7.34 -33.29 -30.03
C LEU A 324 7.39 -32.10 -29.06
N GLN A 325 8.21 -31.08 -29.35
CA GLN A 325 8.24 -29.85 -28.56
C GLN A 325 6.88 -29.15 -28.60
N SER A 326 6.27 -28.96 -29.77
CA SER A 326 4.95 -28.33 -29.89
C SER A 326 3.85 -29.10 -29.16
N GLN A 327 3.91 -30.43 -29.16
CA GLN A 327 2.98 -31.26 -28.38
C GLN A 327 3.20 -31.08 -26.87
N LEU A 328 4.46 -31.00 -26.43
CA LEU A 328 4.80 -30.85 -25.02
C LEU A 328 4.40 -29.48 -24.47
N THR A 329 4.55 -28.40 -25.25
CA THR A 329 4.00 -27.08 -24.91
C THR A 329 2.47 -27.12 -24.86
N GLN A 330 1.80 -27.71 -25.85
CA GLN A 330 0.34 -27.86 -25.83
C GLN A 330 -0.17 -28.62 -24.59
N TYR A 331 0.49 -29.69 -24.18
CA TYR A 331 0.10 -30.43 -22.97
C TYR A 331 0.35 -29.64 -21.69
N LYS A 332 1.46 -28.90 -21.61
CA LYS A 332 1.72 -27.99 -20.48
C LYS A 332 0.65 -26.91 -20.39
N ASP A 333 0.39 -26.20 -21.49
CA ASP A 333 -0.61 -25.12 -21.53
C ASP A 333 -2.00 -25.62 -21.14
N LYS A 334 -2.37 -26.84 -21.58
CA LYS A 334 -3.65 -27.45 -21.24
C LYS A 334 -3.76 -27.82 -19.75
N ILE A 335 -2.68 -28.31 -19.14
CA ILE A 335 -2.63 -28.59 -17.69
C ILE A 335 -2.70 -27.28 -16.90
N TYR A 336 -2.02 -26.22 -17.36
CA TYR A 336 -2.10 -24.90 -16.74
C TYR A 336 -3.49 -24.30 -16.84
N GLU A 337 -4.13 -24.32 -18.02
CA GLU A 337 -5.51 -23.83 -18.18
C GLU A 337 -6.54 -24.64 -17.36
N GLU A 338 -6.40 -25.97 -17.30
CA GLU A 338 -7.31 -26.81 -16.51
C GLU A 338 -7.10 -26.58 -15.00
N SER A 339 -5.86 -26.46 -14.53
CA SER A 339 -5.56 -26.22 -13.10
C SER A 339 -5.89 -24.79 -12.64
N GLU A 340 -5.57 -23.76 -13.43
CA GLU A 340 -5.97 -22.38 -13.15
C GLU A 340 -7.49 -22.22 -13.25
N GLY A 341 -8.13 -22.85 -14.24
CA GLY A 341 -9.57 -22.84 -14.40
C GLY A 341 -10.31 -23.51 -13.24
N GLU A 342 -9.79 -24.62 -12.72
CA GLU A 342 -10.32 -25.27 -11.52
C GLU A 342 -10.10 -24.44 -10.25
N LEU A 343 -8.92 -23.83 -10.10
CA LEU A 343 -8.62 -22.91 -9.00
C LEU A 343 -9.53 -21.68 -9.02
N HIS A 344 -9.75 -21.07 -10.19
CA HIS A 344 -10.67 -19.95 -10.35
C HIS A 344 -12.11 -20.33 -10.01
N LYS A 345 -12.60 -21.49 -10.48
CA LYS A 345 -13.92 -22.00 -10.07
C LYS A 345 -14.02 -22.22 -8.56
N LYS A 346 -12.97 -22.73 -7.91
CA LYS A 346 -12.92 -22.94 -6.46
C LYS A 346 -12.93 -21.62 -5.69
N ILE A 347 -12.17 -20.63 -6.15
CA ILE A 347 -12.14 -19.27 -5.58
C ILE A 347 -13.49 -18.59 -5.74
N GLU A 348 -14.14 -18.75 -6.90
CA GLU A 348 -15.45 -18.17 -7.18
C GLU A 348 -16.55 -18.81 -6.30
N GLN A 349 -16.50 -20.13 -6.10
CA GLN A 349 -17.36 -20.85 -5.15
C GLN A 349 -17.15 -20.37 -3.70
N LEU A 350 -15.90 -20.28 -3.25
CA LEU A 350 -15.57 -19.78 -1.90
C LEU A 350 -16.03 -18.33 -1.69
N ASN A 351 -15.90 -17.48 -2.72
CA ASN A 351 -16.38 -16.10 -2.67
C ASN A 351 -17.91 -16.01 -2.64
N ALA A 352 -18.61 -16.89 -3.36
CA ALA A 352 -20.07 -16.99 -3.30
C ALA A 352 -20.55 -17.43 -1.92
N ASP A 353 -19.92 -18.44 -1.32
CA ASP A 353 -20.22 -18.91 0.03
C ASP A 353 -19.91 -17.84 1.10
N LEU A 354 -18.81 -17.10 0.94
CA LEU A 354 -18.48 -15.94 1.78
C LEU A 354 -19.52 -14.81 1.66
N ALA A 355 -20.06 -14.56 0.46
CA ALA A 355 -21.12 -13.57 0.27
C ALA A 355 -22.43 -14.02 0.93
N LEU A 356 -22.78 -15.30 0.80
CA LEU A 356 -23.98 -15.90 1.39
C LEU A 356 -23.92 -15.89 2.93
N THR A 357 -22.75 -16.19 3.50
CA THR A 357 -22.53 -16.12 4.95
C THR A 357 -22.52 -14.69 5.49
N LYS A 358 -21.93 -13.74 4.77
CA LYS A 358 -22.02 -12.30 5.11
C LYS A 358 -23.46 -11.79 5.08
N SER A 359 -24.24 -12.17 4.07
CA SER A 359 -25.67 -11.81 3.99
C SER A 359 -26.46 -12.37 5.17
N LYS A 360 -26.22 -13.63 5.56
CA LYS A 360 -26.85 -14.26 6.74
C LYS A 360 -26.41 -13.59 8.05
N LEU A 361 -25.16 -13.12 8.13
CA LEU A 361 -24.62 -12.40 9.27
C LEU A 361 -25.22 -10.99 9.39
N GLU A 362 -25.36 -10.25 8.28
CA GLU A 362 -26.04 -8.95 8.24
C GLU A 362 -27.54 -9.06 8.58
N GLU A 363 -28.20 -10.15 8.18
CA GLU A 363 -29.58 -10.45 8.58
C GLU A 363 -29.69 -10.81 10.07
N ALA A 364 -28.71 -11.54 10.62
CA ALA A 364 -28.65 -11.85 12.05
C ALA A 364 -28.36 -10.61 12.92
N GLU A 365 -27.47 -9.72 12.45
CA GLU A 365 -27.15 -8.45 13.10
C GLU A 365 -28.34 -7.47 13.10
N LYS A 366 -29.18 -7.47 12.05
CA LYS A 366 -30.41 -6.68 12.00
C LYS A 366 -31.50 -7.20 12.95
N ASN A 367 -31.47 -8.49 13.29
CA ASN A 367 -32.57 -9.14 13.99
C ASN A 367 -32.39 -9.29 15.51
N ASN A 368 -31.21 -9.05 16.12
CA ASN A 368 -31.04 -9.22 17.57
C ASN A 368 -30.13 -8.17 18.24
N ASN A 369 -30.73 -7.35 19.10
CA ASN A 369 -30.05 -6.69 20.22
C ASN A 369 -29.70 -7.76 21.28
N MET A 370 -28.42 -7.81 21.69
CA MET A 370 -27.73 -8.75 22.62
C MET A 370 -27.25 -10.09 22.02
N PRO A 371 -25.93 -10.39 22.10
CA PRO A 371 -25.36 -11.63 21.57
C PRO A 371 -25.62 -12.81 22.52
N SER A 372 -26.25 -13.87 22.00
CA SER A 372 -26.38 -15.18 22.64
C SER A 372 -25.04 -15.93 22.63
N ASP A 373 -24.79 -16.78 23.63
CA ASP A 373 -23.59 -17.64 23.78
C ASP A 373 -23.26 -18.49 22.53
N SER A 374 -24.25 -18.76 21.69
CA SER A 374 -24.07 -19.41 20.38
C SER A 374 -23.23 -18.57 19.40
N VAL A 375 -23.43 -17.24 19.40
CA VAL A 375 -22.66 -16.31 18.56
C VAL A 375 -21.23 -16.16 19.07
N ILE A 376 -21.03 -16.21 20.40
CA ILE A 376 -19.70 -16.18 21.02
C ILE A 376 -18.91 -17.46 20.69
N ALA A 377 -19.58 -18.62 20.70
CA ALA A 377 -18.96 -19.89 20.31
C ALA A 377 -18.56 -19.90 18.82
N GLN A 378 -19.43 -19.41 17.93
CA GLN A 378 -19.11 -19.28 16.51
C GLN A 378 -17.99 -18.26 16.25
N MET A 379 -17.92 -17.18 17.01
CA MET A 379 -16.81 -16.22 16.94
C MET A 379 -15.47 -16.80 17.41
N ARG A 380 -15.47 -17.68 18.40
CA ARG A 380 -14.27 -18.40 18.85
C ARG A 380 -13.76 -19.36 17.76
N ASP A 381 -14.67 -20.14 17.18
CA ASP A 381 -14.35 -21.12 16.14
C ASP A 381 -13.82 -20.45 14.85
N LEU A 382 -14.37 -19.28 14.49
CA LEU A 382 -13.88 -18.47 13.38
C LEU A 382 -12.52 -17.83 13.67
N ARG A 383 -12.24 -17.45 14.91
CA ARG A 383 -10.95 -16.87 15.31
C ARG A 383 -9.83 -17.93 15.30
N GLU A 384 -10.14 -19.15 15.71
CA GLU A 384 -9.23 -20.29 15.65
C GLU A 384 -8.91 -20.70 14.20
N LYS A 385 -9.90 -20.70 13.32
CA LYS A 385 -9.69 -20.91 11.87
C LYS A 385 -8.84 -19.80 11.22
N LEU A 386 -8.97 -18.56 11.70
CA LEU A 386 -8.15 -17.43 11.24
C LEU A 386 -6.68 -17.59 11.69
N GLU A 387 -6.47 -18.02 12.94
CA GLU A 387 -5.14 -18.25 13.50
C GLU A 387 -4.38 -19.38 12.80
N VAL A 388 -5.08 -20.47 12.45
CA VAL A 388 -4.51 -21.55 11.63
C VAL A 388 -4.13 -21.05 10.23
N ALA A 389 -4.92 -20.16 9.63
CA ALA A 389 -4.61 -19.58 8.33
C ALA A 389 -3.40 -18.62 8.38
N ASP A 390 -3.27 -17.80 9.42
CA ASP A 390 -2.12 -16.90 9.62
C ASP A 390 -0.82 -17.66 9.89
N ASN A 391 -0.89 -18.76 10.65
CA ASN A 391 0.25 -19.65 10.87
C ASN A 391 0.71 -20.31 9.55
N LYS A 392 -0.24 -20.74 8.71
CA LYS A 392 0.07 -21.34 7.41
C LYS A 392 0.61 -20.33 6.39
N ALA A 393 0.13 -19.08 6.43
CA ALA A 393 0.70 -17.98 5.65
C ALA A 393 2.14 -17.69 6.07
N SER A 394 2.42 -17.70 7.38
CA SER A 394 3.77 -17.51 7.93
C SER A 394 4.73 -18.63 7.52
N GLU A 395 4.29 -19.89 7.56
CA GLU A 395 5.08 -21.03 7.06
C GLU A 395 5.42 -20.92 5.57
N LEU A 396 4.45 -20.50 4.74
CA LEU A 396 4.69 -20.28 3.31
C LEU A 396 5.68 -19.14 3.06
N GLN A 397 5.63 -18.08 3.88
CA GLN A 397 6.59 -16.98 3.82
C GLN A 397 8.02 -17.42 4.16
N ILE A 398 8.17 -18.32 5.14
CA ILE A 398 9.47 -18.90 5.50
C ILE A 398 10.02 -19.73 4.32
N LYS A 399 9.20 -20.61 3.74
CA LYS A 399 9.60 -21.42 2.57
C LYS A 399 9.96 -20.59 1.35
N LEU A 400 9.28 -19.46 1.14
CA LEU A 400 9.61 -18.50 0.07
C LEU A 400 10.99 -17.86 0.30
N ASN A 401 11.30 -17.49 1.55
CA ASN A 401 12.59 -16.92 1.91
C ASN A 401 13.73 -17.95 1.78
N GLU A 402 13.47 -19.21 2.13
CA GLU A 402 14.41 -20.33 1.93
C GLU A 402 14.71 -20.56 0.44
N ALA A 403 13.68 -20.60 -0.42
CA ALA A 403 13.85 -20.73 -1.86
C ALA A 403 14.62 -19.54 -2.48
N ASN A 404 14.36 -18.32 -2.01
CA ASN A 404 15.11 -17.15 -2.43
C ASN A 404 16.59 -17.21 -2.02
N HIS A 405 16.89 -17.74 -0.83
CA HIS A 405 18.25 -17.94 -0.38
C HIS A 405 19.00 -18.97 -1.24
N GLU A 406 18.33 -20.06 -1.60
CA GLU A 406 18.87 -21.12 -2.48
C GLU A 406 19.16 -20.59 -3.90
N ILE A 407 18.30 -19.72 -4.43
CA ILE A 407 18.53 -19.00 -5.70
C ILE A 407 19.75 -18.07 -5.60
N GLU A 408 19.95 -17.42 -4.45
CA GLU A 408 21.07 -16.51 -4.22
C GLU A 408 22.40 -17.25 -4.07
N GLU A 409 22.37 -18.50 -3.59
CA GLU A 409 23.52 -19.41 -3.62
C GLU A 409 23.82 -19.89 -5.05
N LEU A 410 22.81 -20.22 -5.85
CA LEU A 410 22.97 -20.63 -7.25
C LEU A 410 23.53 -19.50 -8.13
N LYS A 411 23.26 -18.24 -7.80
CA LYS A 411 23.86 -17.05 -8.45
C LYS A 411 25.36 -16.85 -8.17
N LYS A 412 25.95 -17.56 -7.19
CA LYS A 412 27.40 -17.48 -6.89
C LYS A 412 28.26 -18.44 -7.71
N ILE A 413 27.68 -19.31 -8.54
CA ILE A 413 28.43 -20.24 -9.39
C ILE A 413 28.95 -19.47 -10.63
N PRO A 414 30.27 -19.38 -10.85
CA PRO A 414 30.85 -18.58 -11.92
C PRO A 414 30.63 -19.21 -13.31
N GLU A 415 30.15 -18.36 -14.21
CA GLU A 415 30.21 -18.37 -15.69
C GLU A 415 30.79 -19.62 -16.36
N GLY A 416 29.89 -20.43 -16.94
CA GLY A 416 30.28 -21.58 -17.77
C GLY A 416 29.11 -22.34 -18.37
N SER A 417 28.26 -21.69 -19.16
CA SER A 417 27.48 -22.27 -20.27
C SER A 417 26.45 -21.24 -20.76
N ASN A 418 26.65 -20.76 -21.99
CA ASN A 418 25.93 -19.60 -22.53
C ASN A 418 24.43 -19.88 -22.73
N ASP A 419 24.01 -21.13 -22.95
CA ASP A 419 22.62 -21.46 -23.28
C ASP A 419 21.67 -21.42 -22.06
N LYS A 420 22.15 -21.80 -20.86
CA LYS A 420 21.36 -21.66 -19.63
C LYS A 420 21.25 -20.21 -19.16
N SER A 421 22.24 -19.39 -19.50
CA SER A 421 22.22 -17.97 -19.14
C SER A 421 21.15 -17.20 -19.92
N GLU A 422 20.93 -17.53 -21.19
CA GLU A 422 19.88 -16.91 -22.00
C GLU A 422 18.48 -17.36 -21.58
N GLU A 423 18.31 -18.64 -21.22
CA GLU A 423 17.05 -19.18 -20.69
C GLU A 423 16.71 -18.57 -19.32
N LEU A 424 17.69 -18.42 -18.43
CA LEU A 424 17.54 -17.72 -17.15
C LEU A 424 17.30 -16.22 -17.35
N ILE A 425 17.91 -15.58 -18.35
CA ILE A 425 17.64 -14.17 -18.67
C ILE A 425 16.19 -14.02 -19.18
N ALA A 426 15.70 -14.94 -20.01
CA ALA A 426 14.32 -14.96 -20.47
C ALA A 426 13.33 -15.14 -19.29
N GLU A 427 13.59 -16.11 -18.42
CA GLU A 427 12.79 -16.34 -17.20
C GLU A 427 12.83 -15.15 -16.24
N ILE A 428 13.98 -14.48 -16.09
CA ILE A 428 14.13 -13.23 -15.33
C ILE A 428 13.31 -12.10 -15.97
N THR A 429 13.27 -11.99 -17.30
CA THR A 429 12.46 -10.96 -17.96
C THR A 429 10.96 -11.22 -17.82
N GLU A 430 10.53 -12.48 -17.86
CA GLU A 430 9.14 -12.88 -17.68
C GLU A 430 8.67 -12.64 -16.24
N LEU A 431 9.46 -13.06 -15.25
CA LEU A 431 9.22 -12.76 -13.83
C LEU A 431 9.21 -11.26 -13.53
N LYS A 432 9.99 -10.46 -14.26
CA LYS A 432 10.00 -9.00 -14.13
C LYS A 432 8.72 -8.36 -14.68
N ILE A 433 8.19 -8.87 -15.78
CA ILE A 433 6.89 -8.44 -16.32
C ILE A 433 5.77 -8.83 -15.34
N GLU A 434 5.84 -10.02 -14.76
CA GLU A 434 4.89 -10.48 -13.75
C GLU A 434 4.91 -9.63 -12.47
N LEU A 435 6.10 -9.28 -11.98
CA LEU A 435 6.28 -8.36 -10.86
C LEU A 435 5.70 -6.98 -11.16
N GLN A 436 5.94 -6.46 -12.36
CA GLN A 436 5.38 -5.18 -12.79
C GLN A 436 3.85 -5.21 -12.88
N ASN A 437 3.27 -6.34 -13.31
CA ASN A 437 1.82 -6.54 -13.28
C ASN A 437 1.27 -6.62 -11.85
N LYS A 438 1.98 -7.28 -10.93
CA LYS A 438 1.62 -7.32 -9.50
C LYS A 438 1.69 -5.94 -8.85
N ASP A 439 2.70 -5.13 -9.15
CA ASP A 439 2.82 -3.76 -8.67
C ASP A 439 1.65 -2.88 -9.16
N ASN A 440 1.19 -3.07 -10.40
CA ASN A 440 0.01 -2.38 -10.93
C ASN A 440 -1.27 -2.79 -10.18
N ILE A 441 -1.45 -4.08 -9.89
CA ILE A 441 -2.60 -4.59 -9.10
C ILE A 441 -2.57 -4.03 -7.68
N ILE A 442 -1.39 -3.96 -7.06
CA ILE A 442 -1.20 -3.36 -5.73
C ILE A 442 -1.53 -1.87 -5.76
N ALA A 443 -1.11 -1.13 -6.80
CA ALA A 443 -1.45 0.27 -6.97
C ALA A 443 -2.98 0.49 -7.09
N GLU A 444 -3.67 -0.34 -7.88
CA GLU A 444 -5.14 -0.28 -8.00
C GLU A 444 -5.85 -0.64 -6.67
N ALA A 445 -5.31 -1.60 -5.91
CA ALA A 445 -5.83 -1.95 -4.59
C ALA A 445 -5.66 -0.80 -3.59
N ASN A 446 -4.51 -0.12 -3.61
CA ASN A 446 -4.23 1.04 -2.77
C ASN A 446 -5.17 2.21 -3.10
N GLU A 447 -5.45 2.48 -4.37
CA GLU A 447 -6.43 3.51 -4.77
C GLU A 447 -7.85 3.18 -4.27
N LYS A 448 -8.25 1.89 -4.28
CA LYS A 448 -9.53 1.45 -3.72
C LYS A 448 -9.57 1.60 -2.20
N ILE A 449 -8.48 1.28 -1.50
CA ILE A 449 -8.35 1.46 -0.04
C ILE A 449 -8.48 2.93 0.33
N GLU A 450 -7.83 3.83 -0.40
CA GLU A 450 -7.90 5.28 -0.18
C GLU A 450 -9.35 5.79 -0.34
N LYS A 451 -10.05 5.36 -1.40
CA LYS A 451 -11.48 5.67 -1.60
C LYS A 451 -12.36 5.14 -0.45
N ILE A 452 -12.04 3.98 0.13
CA ILE A 452 -12.75 3.43 1.29
C ILE A 452 -12.44 4.23 2.55
N GLN A 453 -11.20 4.67 2.76
CA GLN A 453 -10.81 5.51 3.90
C GLN A 453 -11.55 6.85 3.87
N ILE A 454 -11.60 7.54 2.72
CA ILE A 454 -12.36 8.79 2.55
C ILE A 454 -13.84 8.58 2.86
N LYS A 455 -14.43 7.45 2.42
CA LYS A 455 -15.83 7.12 2.75
C LYS A 455 -16.02 6.86 4.25
N ARG A 456 -15.08 6.18 4.91
CA ARG A 456 -15.12 5.93 6.36
C ARG A 456 -15.01 7.23 7.15
N GLU A 457 -14.15 8.15 6.75
CA GLU A 457 -14.06 9.49 7.38
C GLU A 457 -15.35 10.27 7.24
N ARG A 458 -15.98 10.29 6.05
CA ARG A 458 -17.30 10.91 5.87
C ARG A 458 -18.38 10.28 6.74
N ILE A 459 -18.37 8.95 6.91
CA ILE A 459 -19.30 8.26 7.81
C ILE A 459 -19.02 8.64 9.28
N ALA A 460 -17.75 8.78 9.68
CA ALA A 460 -17.38 9.21 11.02
C ALA A 460 -17.80 10.65 11.30
N GLU A 461 -17.63 11.57 10.34
CA GLU A 461 -18.14 12.94 10.42
C GLU A 461 -19.67 12.97 10.53
N ASN A 462 -20.38 12.20 9.70
CA ASN A 462 -21.84 12.10 9.80
C ASN A 462 -22.30 11.55 11.15
N LYS A 463 -21.58 10.60 11.75
CA LYS A 463 -21.88 10.12 13.12
C LYS A 463 -21.62 11.20 14.18
N ARG A 464 -20.57 12.01 14.05
CA ARG A 464 -20.30 13.14 14.95
C ARG A 464 -21.40 14.21 14.84
N ALA A 465 -21.80 14.55 13.61
CA ALA A 465 -22.90 15.47 13.36
C ALA A 465 -24.23 14.94 13.94
N ALA A 466 -24.51 13.63 13.78
CA ALA A 466 -25.70 13.01 14.36
C ALA A 466 -25.73 13.10 15.90
N LYS A 467 -24.59 12.85 16.58
CA LYS A 467 -24.48 13.04 18.03
C LYS A 467 -24.71 14.49 18.46
N GLN A 468 -24.16 15.45 17.72
CA GLN A 468 -24.39 16.87 18.00
C GLN A 468 -25.86 17.26 17.82
N ILE A 469 -26.52 16.75 16.78
CA ILE A 469 -27.96 16.96 16.57
C ILE A 469 -28.75 16.36 17.73
N GLU A 470 -28.43 15.14 18.16
CA GLU A 470 -29.08 14.49 19.31
C GLU A 470 -28.94 15.34 20.59
N GLU A 471 -27.72 15.80 20.89
CA GLU A 471 -27.44 16.67 22.04
C GLU A 471 -28.19 18.01 21.98
N LEU A 472 -28.27 18.62 20.79
CA LEU A 472 -29.05 19.85 20.57
C LEU A 472 -30.55 19.61 20.71
N THR A 473 -31.07 18.47 20.23
CA THR A 473 -32.50 18.13 20.40
C THR A 473 -32.86 17.88 21.87
N GLU A 474 -31.93 17.36 22.66
CA GLU A 474 -32.14 17.15 24.10
C GLU A 474 -32.17 18.49 24.85
N LYS A 475 -31.22 19.39 24.57
CA LYS A 475 -31.22 20.78 25.08
C LYS A 475 -32.49 21.53 24.70
N LEU A 476 -32.98 21.34 23.48
CA LEU A 476 -34.22 21.98 23.02
C LEU A 476 -35.46 21.47 23.77
N LYS A 477 -35.53 20.16 24.05
CA LYS A 477 -36.59 19.58 24.90
C LYS A 477 -36.55 20.10 26.33
N GLU A 478 -35.35 20.32 26.89
CA GLU A 478 -35.22 20.93 28.22
C GLU A 478 -35.70 22.38 28.25
N GLU A 479 -35.35 23.18 27.24
CA GLU A 479 -35.84 24.55 27.11
C GLU A 479 -37.35 24.61 26.86
N GLU A 480 -37.93 23.69 26.08
CA GLU A 480 -39.37 23.58 25.92
C GLU A 480 -40.07 23.28 27.26
N LYS A 481 -39.53 22.36 28.07
CA LYS A 481 -40.06 22.07 29.42
C LYS A 481 -39.98 23.30 30.33
N LYS A 482 -38.88 24.06 30.30
CA LYS A 482 -38.73 25.31 31.07
C LYS A 482 -39.74 26.36 30.61
N SER A 483 -39.92 26.53 29.31
CA SER A 483 -40.91 27.44 28.72
C SER A 483 -42.34 27.07 29.10
N GLU A 484 -42.68 25.78 29.06
CA GLU A 484 -44.01 25.31 29.45
C GLU A 484 -44.28 25.52 30.95
N LYS A 485 -43.26 25.30 31.80
CA LYS A 485 -43.33 25.61 33.22
C LYS A 485 -43.56 27.11 33.45
N ALA A 486 -42.78 27.96 32.78
CA ALA A 486 -42.93 29.42 32.87
C ALA A 486 -44.32 29.89 32.42
N LYS A 487 -44.91 29.28 31.38
CA LYS A 487 -46.30 29.56 30.95
C LYS A 487 -47.32 29.19 32.03
N LYS A 488 -47.17 28.01 32.67
CA LYS A 488 -48.05 27.59 33.77
C LYS A 488 -47.93 28.53 34.97
N ASP A 489 -46.72 28.92 35.33
CA ASP A 489 -46.45 29.86 36.42
C ASP A 489 -47.05 31.25 36.13
N ALA A 490 -46.92 31.74 34.89
CA ALA A 490 -47.53 33.00 34.45
C ALA A 490 -49.07 32.95 34.48
N GLU A 491 -49.67 31.82 34.12
CA GLU A 491 -51.12 31.64 34.18
C GLU A 491 -51.64 31.61 35.63
N ILE A 492 -50.92 30.95 36.53
CA ILE A 492 -51.21 30.98 37.98
C ILE A 492 -51.13 32.42 38.50
N ALA A 493 -50.09 33.17 38.12
CA ALA A 493 -49.95 34.57 38.51
C ALA A 493 -51.12 35.43 38.01
N ARG A 494 -51.60 35.22 36.78
CA ARG A 494 -52.79 35.91 36.25
C ARG A 494 -54.04 35.60 37.05
N LEU A 495 -54.30 34.32 37.35
CA LEU A 495 -55.45 33.92 38.15
C LEU A 495 -55.41 34.54 39.55
N ASN A 496 -54.23 34.61 40.17
CA ASN A 496 -54.04 35.27 41.46
C ASN A 496 -54.30 36.78 41.38
N VAL A 497 -53.82 37.46 40.33
CA VAL A 497 -54.12 38.89 40.12
C VAL A 497 -55.62 39.11 39.97
N ILE A 498 -56.32 38.28 39.19
CA ILE A 498 -57.78 38.37 39.02
C ILE A 498 -58.49 38.16 40.37
N ALA A 499 -58.07 37.15 41.15
CA ALA A 499 -58.63 36.88 42.47
C ALA A 499 -58.46 38.08 43.43
N LEU A 500 -57.25 38.65 43.49
CA LEU A 500 -56.97 39.84 44.29
C LEU A 500 -57.75 41.06 43.78
N THR A 501 -57.92 41.21 42.47
CA THR A 501 -58.72 42.31 41.90
C THR A 501 -60.18 42.21 42.33
N ASN A 502 -60.76 41.00 42.27
CA ASN A 502 -62.11 40.74 42.75
C ASN A 502 -62.25 40.98 44.26
N GLU A 503 -61.24 40.62 45.05
CA GLU A 503 -61.22 40.87 46.50
C GLU A 503 -61.13 42.37 46.80
N VAL A 504 -60.28 43.12 46.10
CA VAL A 504 -60.19 44.58 46.18
C VAL A 504 -61.51 45.24 45.76
N GLU A 505 -62.17 44.76 44.70
CA GLU A 505 -63.50 45.26 44.31
C GLU A 505 -64.58 44.95 45.35
N SER A 506 -64.56 43.76 45.96
CA SER A 506 -65.44 43.40 47.06
C SER A 506 -65.24 44.31 48.27
N LEU A 507 -63.99 44.55 48.66
CA LEU A 507 -63.62 45.48 49.73
C LEU A 507 -64.05 46.92 49.40
N ARG A 508 -63.84 47.37 48.16
CA ARG A 508 -64.29 48.68 47.67
C ARG A 508 -65.80 48.85 47.75
N ASN A 509 -66.56 47.81 47.42
CA ASN A 509 -68.02 47.81 47.49
C ASN A 509 -68.55 47.71 48.94
N ALA A 510 -67.76 47.17 49.87
CA ALA A 510 -68.06 47.12 51.30
C ALA A 510 -67.78 48.45 52.03
N ILE A 511 -67.06 49.40 51.40
CA ILE A 511 -66.85 50.74 51.94
C ILE A 511 -68.13 51.58 51.68
N PRO A 512 -68.82 52.06 52.74
CA PRO A 512 -70.01 52.88 52.56
C PRO A 512 -69.63 54.21 51.92
N LYS A 513 -70.25 54.53 50.77
CA LYS A 513 -70.18 55.86 50.16
C LYS A 513 -70.83 56.86 51.12
N LYS A 514 -70.03 57.56 51.91
CA LYS A 514 -70.45 58.77 52.61
C LYS A 514 -70.37 59.94 51.65
N ASP A 515 -71.46 60.70 51.63
CA ASP A 515 -71.60 61.95 50.92
C ASP A 515 -70.50 62.96 51.27
N GLU A 516 -70.25 63.81 50.28
CA GLU A 516 -69.38 64.98 50.21
C GLU A 516 -69.15 65.71 51.55
N GLY A 517 -67.89 65.93 51.88
CA GLY A 517 -67.47 66.82 52.96
C GLY A 517 -65.97 66.75 53.20
N LEU A 518 -65.27 67.83 52.85
CA LEU A 518 -63.83 68.09 53.03
C LEU A 518 -63.16 67.29 54.16
N PHE A 519 -62.14 66.52 53.80
CA PHE A 519 -60.97 66.30 54.65
C PHE A 519 -59.72 66.57 53.81
N GLU A 520 -59.01 67.61 54.22
CA GLU A 520 -57.68 68.01 53.79
C GLU A 520 -56.64 67.12 54.50
N PHE A 521 -55.47 66.93 53.85
CA PHE A 521 -54.24 66.25 54.31
C PHE A 521 -54.23 64.71 54.31
N VAL A 522 -53.21 64.02 53.80
CA VAL A 522 -51.82 64.36 53.47
C VAL A 522 -51.47 63.65 52.14
N GLU A 523 -50.92 64.36 51.15
CA GLU A 523 -50.25 63.71 50.03
C GLU A 523 -49.01 63.01 50.58
N ASP A 524 -49.13 61.70 50.67
CA ASP A 524 -48.13 60.81 51.20
C ASP A 524 -46.99 60.67 50.17
N ASP A 525 -45.77 61.02 50.61
CA ASP A 525 -44.50 61.18 49.89
C ASP A 525 -43.94 59.88 49.23
N TRP A 526 -44.77 59.09 48.53
CA TRP A 526 -44.32 57.84 47.90
C TRP A 526 -44.88 57.58 46.49
N MET A 527 -45.39 58.62 45.84
CA MET A 527 -45.58 58.61 44.38
C MET A 527 -44.37 59.25 43.70
N VAL A 528 -43.23 58.53 43.67
CA VAL A 528 -42.19 58.81 42.67
C VAL A 528 -42.77 58.40 41.33
N VAL A 529 -43.25 59.37 40.56
CA VAL A 529 -43.48 59.20 39.13
C VAL A 529 -42.11 58.94 38.52
N MET A 530 -41.78 57.66 38.33
CA MET A 530 -40.63 57.26 37.52
C MET A 530 -40.94 57.75 36.10
N GLU A 531 -40.34 58.87 35.70
CA GLU A 531 -40.30 59.24 34.29
C GLU A 531 -39.75 58.04 33.50
N PRO A 532 -40.35 57.67 32.36
CA PRO A 532 -39.85 56.55 31.57
C PRO A 532 -38.39 56.83 31.21
N GLU A 533 -37.48 55.94 31.64
CA GLU A 533 -36.04 56.04 31.36
C GLU A 533 -35.83 56.36 29.87
N THR A 534 -35.07 57.41 29.59
CA THR A 534 -34.78 57.78 28.21
C THR A 534 -33.90 56.72 27.56
N GLU A 535 -33.96 56.55 26.23
CA GLU A 535 -33.16 55.52 25.54
C GLU A 535 -31.65 55.63 25.81
N GLU A 536 -31.15 56.82 26.15
CA GLU A 536 -29.75 57.03 26.55
C GLU A 536 -29.44 56.45 27.94
N GLU A 537 -30.35 56.55 28.91
CA GLU A 537 -30.17 55.98 30.24
C GLU A 537 -30.20 54.45 30.22
N ILE A 538 -31.04 53.86 29.38
CA ILE A 538 -31.08 52.40 29.16
C ILE A 538 -29.76 51.93 28.52
N ARG A 539 -29.19 52.70 27.58
CA ARG A 539 -27.88 52.39 26.97
C ARG A 539 -26.72 52.51 27.97
N GLU A 540 -26.74 53.54 28.82
CA GLU A 540 -25.72 53.71 29.87
C GLU A 540 -25.81 52.61 30.93
N ARG A 541 -27.02 52.20 31.33
CA ARG A 541 -27.23 51.11 32.29
C ARG A 541 -26.76 49.76 31.74
N THR A 542 -27.15 49.44 30.51
CA THR A 542 -26.70 48.20 29.84
C THR A 542 -25.19 48.19 29.60
N LYS A 543 -24.56 49.34 29.36
CA LYS A 543 -23.11 49.45 29.28
C LYS A 543 -22.43 49.20 30.64
N ARG A 544 -22.96 49.77 31.73
CA ARG A 544 -22.47 49.51 33.10
C ARG A 544 -22.66 48.07 33.55
N GLU A 545 -23.73 47.41 33.12
CA GLU A 545 -23.95 45.98 33.39
C GLU A 545 -22.94 45.10 32.64
N ARG A 546 -22.66 45.40 31.37
CA ARG A 546 -21.60 44.71 30.61
C ARG A 546 -20.19 44.93 31.18
N GLU A 547 -19.88 46.13 31.66
CA GLU A 547 -18.60 46.42 32.32
C GLU A 547 -18.47 45.69 33.68
N LYS A 548 -19.58 45.47 34.40
CA LYS A 548 -19.60 44.65 35.62
C LYS A 548 -19.44 43.16 35.32
N GLU A 549 -20.06 42.67 34.26
CA GLU A 549 -19.89 41.28 33.81
C GLU A 549 -18.45 41.01 33.37
N GLN A 550 -17.84 41.92 32.59
CA GLN A 550 -16.43 41.82 32.21
C GLN A 550 -15.48 41.83 33.41
N LYS A 551 -15.72 42.70 34.41
CA LYS A 551 -14.94 42.65 35.66
C LYS A 551 -15.12 41.33 36.41
N SER A 552 -16.32 40.75 36.41
CA SER A 552 -16.57 39.46 37.07
C SER A 552 -15.93 38.27 36.35
N GLU A 553 -15.69 38.38 35.04
CA GLU A 553 -14.96 37.38 34.25
C GLU A 553 -13.43 37.53 34.39
N GLU A 554 -12.92 38.76 34.46
CA GLU A 554 -11.51 39.04 34.79
C GLU A 554 -11.15 38.53 36.20
N ASP A 555 -12.02 38.74 37.19
CA ASP A 555 -11.82 38.22 38.57
C ASP A 555 -11.87 36.68 38.66
N LYS A 556 -12.59 36.00 37.75
CA LYS A 556 -12.61 34.52 37.66
C LYS A 556 -11.38 33.96 36.95
N SER A 557 -10.75 34.73 36.07
CA SER A 557 -9.52 34.33 35.37
C SER A 557 -8.23 34.61 36.15
N SER A 558 -8.31 35.41 37.23
CA SER A 558 -7.16 35.76 38.09
C SER A 558 -7.07 34.93 39.38
N ILE A 559 -7.76 33.78 39.47
CA ILE A 559 -7.57 32.82 40.56
C ILE A 559 -6.30 32.01 40.26
N ASP A 560 -5.16 32.55 40.70
CA ASP A 560 -3.93 31.76 40.90
C ASP A 560 -4.21 30.67 41.94
N ILE A 561 -4.21 29.42 41.49
CA ILE A 561 -4.26 28.25 42.36
C ILE A 561 -2.92 28.20 43.13
N PRO A 562 -2.91 28.27 44.48
CA PRO A 562 -1.68 28.07 45.22
C PRO A 562 -1.23 26.62 45.05
N PHE A 563 0.02 26.45 44.66
CA PHE A 563 0.73 25.18 44.60
C PHE A 563 0.74 24.55 46.01
N GLU A 564 -0.09 23.54 46.26
CA GLU A 564 -0.04 22.76 47.51
C GLU A 564 1.15 21.79 47.48
N ASP A 565 2.03 21.97 48.47
CA ASP A 565 3.23 21.20 48.75
C ASP A 565 2.87 19.72 49.11
N PRO A 566 3.47 18.69 48.48
CA PRO A 566 3.09 17.28 48.68
C PRO A 566 3.39 16.69 50.08
N ALA A 567 3.75 17.52 51.07
CA ALA A 567 4.23 17.07 52.38
C ALA A 567 3.18 17.07 53.51
N GLN A 568 1.91 17.44 53.26
CA GLN A 568 0.90 17.58 54.32
C GLN A 568 -0.21 16.51 54.35
N MET A 569 0.05 15.30 53.84
CA MET A 569 -0.82 14.14 54.08
C MET A 569 -0.13 13.10 54.97
N LYS A 570 0.11 13.48 56.23
CA LYS A 570 0.26 12.54 57.36
C LYS A 570 -0.37 13.17 58.59
N LEU A 571 -1.05 12.31 59.36
CA LEU A 571 -1.99 12.59 60.44
C LEU A 571 -3.35 13.03 59.93
N TRP A 572 -4.27 12.08 59.77
CA TRP A 572 -5.41 11.91 60.67
C TRP A 572 -5.66 10.41 60.80
N ASP A 573 -5.69 9.92 62.05
CA ASP A 573 -5.97 8.54 62.46
C ASP A 573 -7.41 8.11 62.16
#